data_AF-A0A9D7DB24-F1
#
_entry.id   AF-A0A9D7DB24-F1
#
_cell.length_a   1.000
_cell.length_b   1.000
_cell.length_c   1.000
_cell.angle_alpha   90.00
_cell.angle_beta   90.00
_cell.angle_gamma   90.00
#
_symmetry.space_group_name_H-M   'P 1'
#
loop_
_entity.id
_entity.type
_entity.pdbx_description
1 polymer ?
#
loop_
_entity_poly.entity_id
_entity_poly.type
_entity_poly.pdbx_seq_one_letter_code
_entity_poly.pdbx_strand_id
1 'polypeptide(L)'
;MNPISPWQRLTRLLRVDKREIGHIYLYALVGGAISLSVPLGVQAIINLISGGQVATSWGVLIAFVTIGVGFTGALQVMQLALAENIQQRLFARSAFEFAYRTTRIKSEALNGKYLPELVNRFFDTLTVQKGLSKLLLDVPLALLQIVLCLILLALYHPFFIAFGILLLLLLYIIFRLTGKQGMATSLTESNYKFAVAHWLEELGRSASTFKLIGDEPAALDRTDALVDGYITARKVALPHPSGPVHGDGHVQGDHHPEPARAGRHAGDP
;
A
#
# COMPACT_ATOMS: atom_id res chain seq x y z
N MET A 1 22.26 -16.02 13.36
CA MET A 1 21.46 -14.90 13.92
C MET A 1 19.99 -15.24 13.71
N ASN A 2 19.19 -15.32 14.77
CA ASN A 2 17.76 -15.61 14.63
C ASN A 2 17.08 -14.51 13.77
N PRO A 3 16.23 -14.87 12.80
CA PRO A 3 15.58 -13.90 11.94
C PRO A 3 14.68 -12.98 12.78
N ILE A 4 14.96 -11.68 12.73
CA ILE A 4 14.17 -10.65 13.42
C ILE A 4 12.78 -10.62 12.78
N SER A 5 11.73 -10.75 13.61
CA SER A 5 10.35 -10.76 13.12
C SER A 5 9.96 -9.39 12.52
N PRO A 6 9.01 -9.33 11.57
CA PRO A 6 8.56 -8.06 10.97
C PRO A 6 8.10 -7.04 12.03
N TRP A 7 7.40 -7.51 13.08
CA TRP A 7 6.97 -6.68 14.20
C TRP A 7 8.13 -6.10 15.01
N GLN A 8 9.19 -6.87 15.21
CA GLN A 8 10.41 -6.38 15.88
C GLN A 8 11.14 -5.34 15.04
N ARG A 9 11.08 -5.42 13.70
CA ARG A 9 11.65 -4.40 12.81
C ARG A 9 10.85 -3.10 12.86
N LEU A 10 9.52 -3.20 12.80
CA LEU A 10 8.61 -2.05 12.89
C LEU A 10 8.78 -1.31 14.22
N THR A 11 8.80 -2.04 15.34
CA THR A 11 8.98 -1.44 16.67
C THR A 11 10.32 -0.73 16.84
N ARG A 12 11.40 -1.26 16.26
CA ARG A 12 12.71 -0.58 16.25
C ARG A 12 12.67 0.71 15.43
N LEU A 13 11.98 0.70 14.29
CA LEU A 13 11.81 1.89 13.46
C LEU A 13 11.02 2.98 14.20
N LEU A 14 9.89 2.61 14.81
CA LEU A 14 9.05 3.54 15.60
C LEU A 14 9.76 4.08 16.84
N ARG A 15 10.66 3.31 17.46
CA ARG A 15 11.34 3.72 18.70
C ARG A 15 12.25 4.93 18.50
N VAL A 16 12.72 5.17 17.27
CA VAL A 16 13.58 6.30 16.92
C VAL A 16 12.86 7.64 17.12
N ASP A 17 11.60 7.72 16.68
CA ASP A 17 10.78 8.94 16.69
C ASP A 17 9.67 8.91 17.76
N LYS A 18 9.94 8.22 18.88
CA LYS A 18 8.94 7.95 19.93
C LYS A 18 8.28 9.19 20.53
N ARG A 19 8.99 10.32 20.56
CA ARG A 19 8.46 11.57 21.14
C ARG A 19 7.41 12.16 20.21
N GLU A 20 7.72 12.28 18.93
CA GLU A 20 6.84 12.80 17.89
C GLU A 20 5.63 11.91 17.69
N ILE A 21 5.81 10.59 17.71
CA ILE A 21 4.70 9.62 17.72
C ILE A 21 3.77 9.85 18.92
N GLY A 22 4.34 10.12 20.10
CA GLY A 22 3.56 10.47 21.29
C GLY A 22 2.71 11.73 21.10
N HIS A 23 3.24 12.77 20.46
CA HIS A 23 2.49 13.98 20.14
C HIS A 23 1.38 13.71 19.11
N ILE A 24 1.65 12.92 18.08
CA ILE A 24 0.64 12.53 17.08
C ILE A 24 -0.53 11.82 17.78
N TYR A 25 -0.25 10.86 18.67
CA TYR A 25 -1.30 10.15 19.39
C TYR A 25 -2.04 11.03 20.39
N LEU A 26 -1.36 11.95 21.07
CA LEU A 26 -2.01 12.95 21.93
C LEU A 26 -2.97 13.83 21.13
N TYR A 27 -2.52 14.37 20.00
CA TYR A 27 -3.35 15.20 19.13
C TYR A 27 -4.50 14.40 18.53
N ALA A 28 -4.29 13.13 18.17
CA ALA A 28 -5.34 12.26 17.65
C ALA A 28 -6.41 11.99 18.72
N LEU A 29 -6.00 11.79 19.98
CA LEU A 29 -6.91 11.62 21.11
C LEU A 29 -7.76 12.86 21.35
N VAL A 30 -7.14 14.04 21.45
CA VAL A 30 -7.85 15.30 21.66
C VAL A 30 -8.75 15.61 20.46
N GLY A 31 -8.22 15.51 19.24
CA GLY A 31 -8.96 15.78 18.01
C GLY A 31 -10.14 14.82 17.81
N GLY A 32 -9.97 13.52 18.10
CA GLY A 32 -11.06 12.55 18.02
C GLY A 32 -12.15 12.77 19.07
N ALA A 33 -11.79 13.17 20.29
CA ALA A 33 -12.76 13.54 21.32
C ALA A 33 -13.58 14.77 20.89
N ILE A 34 -12.92 15.81 20.35
CA ILE A 34 -13.60 17.00 19.84
C ILE A 34 -14.43 16.67 18.59
N SER A 35 -13.97 15.76 17.73
CA SER A 35 -14.69 15.35 16.53
C SER A 35 -16.07 14.75 16.83
N LEU A 36 -16.26 14.10 18.00
CA LEU A 36 -17.58 13.66 18.46
C LEU A 36 -18.55 14.80 18.78
N SER A 37 -18.05 15.98 19.13
CA SER A 37 -18.90 17.13 19.39
C SER A 37 -19.62 17.59 18.13
N VAL A 38 -19.11 17.26 16.94
CA VAL A 38 -19.71 17.63 15.66
C VAL A 38 -21.05 16.91 15.44
N PRO A 39 -21.15 15.56 15.43
CA PRO A 39 -22.43 14.89 15.25
C PRO A 39 -23.42 15.19 16.38
N LEU A 40 -22.96 15.28 17.64
CA LEU A 40 -23.83 15.63 18.77
C LEU A 40 -24.31 17.08 18.69
N GLY A 41 -23.43 18.01 18.31
CA GLY A 41 -23.75 19.42 18.13
C GLY A 41 -24.75 19.64 17.00
N VAL A 42 -24.53 18.98 15.86
CA VAL A 42 -25.48 19.00 14.73
C VAL A 42 -26.83 18.41 15.15
N GLN A 43 -26.86 17.29 15.87
CA GLN A 43 -28.10 16.70 16.39
C GLN A 43 -28.84 17.66 17.32
N ALA A 44 -28.12 18.35 18.21
CA ALA A 44 -28.71 19.34 19.11
C ALA A 44 -29.28 20.55 18.34
N ILE A 45 -28.58 21.02 17.29
CA ILE A 45 -29.06 22.10 16.42
C ILE A 45 -30.36 21.68 15.72
N ILE A 46 -30.41 20.46 15.15
CA ILE A 46 -31.62 19.94 14.49
C ILE A 46 -32.78 19.89 15.47
N ASN A 47 -32.57 19.35 16.68
CA ASN A 47 -33.61 19.24 17.70
C ASN A 47 -34.17 20.61 18.13
N LEU A 48 -33.31 21.64 18.27
CA LEU A 48 -33.72 23.01 18.60
C LEU A 48 -34.59 23.62 17.50
N ILE A 49 -34.18 23.45 16.23
CA ILE A 49 -34.91 23.97 15.08
C ILE A 49 -36.25 23.25 14.92
N SER A 50 -36.27 21.92 14.99
CA SER A 50 -37.49 21.11 14.87
C SER A 50 -38.47 21.33 16.04
N GLY A 51 -37.97 21.69 17.22
CA GLY A 51 -38.79 22.03 18.39
C GLY A 51 -39.45 23.40 18.33
N GLY A 52 -39.30 24.15 17.24
CA GLY A 52 -39.92 25.48 17.06
C GLY A 52 -39.35 26.57 17.99
N GLN A 53 -38.28 26.28 18.72
CA GLN A 53 -37.60 27.26 19.56
C GLN A 53 -36.53 27.97 18.73
N VAL A 54 -36.92 29.04 18.04
CA VAL A 54 -35.98 29.97 17.42
C VAL A 54 -35.37 30.87 18.52
N ALA A 55 -34.69 30.24 19.47
CA ALA A 55 -34.01 30.92 20.55
C ALA A 55 -32.58 31.26 20.10
N THR A 56 -32.06 32.41 20.54
CA THR A 56 -30.68 32.92 20.36
C THR A 56 -29.58 31.85 20.53
N SER A 57 -29.88 30.78 21.27
CA SER A 57 -29.10 29.56 21.49
C SER A 57 -28.63 28.84 20.22
N TRP A 58 -29.39 28.85 19.11
CA TRP A 58 -28.98 28.14 17.88
C TRP A 58 -27.70 28.74 17.26
N GLY A 59 -27.62 30.08 17.19
CA GLY A 59 -26.47 30.80 16.66
C GLY A 59 -25.22 30.61 17.52
N VAL A 60 -25.38 30.61 18.85
CA VAL A 60 -24.29 30.32 19.80
C VAL A 60 -23.77 28.90 19.63
N LEU A 61 -24.67 27.92 19.48
CA LEU A 61 -24.29 26.52 19.31
C LEU A 61 -23.57 26.28 17.97
N ILE A 62 -24.03 26.89 16.88
CA ILE A 62 -23.34 26.83 15.58
C ILE A 62 -21.94 27.45 15.69
N ALA A 63 -21.80 28.62 16.31
CA ALA A 63 -20.50 29.27 16.48
C ALA A 63 -19.55 28.37 17.29
N PHE A 64 -20.03 27.76 18.38
CA PHE A 64 -19.26 26.84 19.20
C PHE A 64 -18.80 25.60 18.42
N VAL A 65 -19.71 24.92 17.70
CA VAL A 65 -19.38 23.75 16.87
C VAL A 65 -18.39 24.14 15.77
N THR A 66 -18.57 25.29 15.12
CA THR A 66 -17.67 25.78 14.06
C THR A 66 -16.25 26.00 14.59
N ILE A 67 -16.11 26.61 15.78
CA ILE A 67 -14.80 26.77 16.43
C ILE A 67 -14.17 25.41 16.75
N GLY A 68 -14.96 24.46 17.27
CA GLY A 68 -14.49 23.09 17.55
C GLY A 68 -13.99 22.35 16.31
N VAL A 69 -14.69 22.48 15.19
CA VAL A 69 -14.26 21.94 13.89
C VAL A 69 -12.96 22.60 13.44
N GLY A 70 -12.87 23.93 13.52
CA GLY A 70 -11.65 24.68 13.17
C GLY A 70 -10.44 24.25 14.01
N PHE A 71 -10.62 24.09 15.32
CA PHE A 71 -9.58 23.60 16.22
C PHE A 71 -9.16 22.16 15.91
N THR A 72 -10.12 21.28 15.59
CA THR A 72 -9.83 19.91 15.16
C THR A 72 -9.00 19.90 13.86
N GLY A 73 -9.35 20.76 12.91
CA GLY A 73 -8.57 20.93 11.66
C GLY A 73 -7.14 21.39 11.94
N ALA A 74 -6.95 22.35 12.84
CA ALA A 74 -5.61 22.81 13.24
C ALA A 74 -4.77 21.68 13.86
N LEU A 75 -5.35 20.88 14.76
CA LEU A 75 -4.69 19.70 15.33
C LEU A 75 -4.33 18.68 14.26
N GLN A 76 -5.19 18.46 13.27
CA GLN A 76 -4.92 17.55 12.17
C GLN A 76 -3.76 18.03 11.29
N VAL A 77 -3.66 19.33 11.01
CA VAL A 77 -2.50 19.91 10.30
C VAL A 77 -1.21 19.70 11.09
N MET A 78 -1.23 19.90 12.41
CA MET A 78 -0.06 19.65 13.26
C MET A 78 0.36 18.17 13.25
N GLN A 79 -0.60 17.23 13.24
CA GLN A 79 -0.31 15.80 13.11
C GLN A 79 0.34 15.47 11.77
N LEU A 80 -0.19 16.02 10.67
CA LEU A 80 0.36 15.83 9.34
C LEU A 80 1.79 16.34 9.26
N ALA A 81 2.07 17.53 9.79
CA ALA A 81 3.42 18.09 9.83
C ALA A 81 4.39 17.23 10.65
N LEU A 82 3.96 16.68 11.80
CA LEU A 82 4.78 15.77 12.59
C LEU A 82 5.06 14.45 11.83
N ALA A 83 4.05 13.87 11.20
CA ALA A 83 4.21 12.66 10.42
C ALA A 83 5.15 12.87 9.22
N GLU A 84 5.04 14.01 8.54
CA GLU A 84 5.93 14.38 7.44
C GLU A 84 7.39 14.50 7.91
N ASN A 85 7.63 15.15 9.05
CA ASN A 85 8.98 15.23 9.63
C ASN A 85 9.57 13.83 9.91
N ILE A 86 8.78 12.90 10.43
CA ILE A 86 9.20 11.51 10.65
C ILE A 86 9.54 10.85 9.30
N GLN A 87 8.70 11.02 8.28
CA GLN A 87 8.94 10.47 6.94
C GLN A 87 10.24 11.02 6.32
N GLN A 88 10.46 12.33 6.39
CA GLN A 88 11.68 12.98 5.89
C GLN A 88 12.94 12.43 6.58
N ARG A 89 12.91 12.28 7.92
CA ARG A 89 14.02 11.69 8.68
C ARG A 89 14.24 10.22 8.33
N LEU A 90 13.18 9.46 8.13
CA LEU A 90 13.25 8.06 7.68
C LEU A 90 13.89 7.97 6.28
N PHE A 91 13.53 8.88 5.36
CA PHE A 91 14.13 8.95 4.02
C PHE A 91 15.63 9.14 4.11
N ALA A 92 16.04 10.22 4.78
CA ALA A 92 17.42 10.65 4.86
C ALA A 92 18.28 9.56 5.49
N ARG A 93 17.83 8.99 6.61
CA ARG A 93 18.53 7.89 7.28
C ARG A 93 18.69 6.68 6.38
N SER A 94 17.64 6.27 5.70
CA SER A 94 17.68 5.12 4.80
C SER A 94 18.63 5.39 3.63
N ALA A 95 18.58 6.59 3.04
CA ALA A 95 19.48 6.96 1.94
C ALA A 95 20.95 6.90 2.36
N PHE A 96 21.31 7.48 3.51
CA PHE A 96 22.67 7.39 4.06
C PHE A 96 23.06 5.96 4.42
N GLU A 97 22.15 5.16 4.98
CA GLU A 97 22.40 3.76 5.32
C GLU A 97 22.65 2.90 4.08
N PHE A 98 21.87 3.09 3.01
CA PHE A 98 22.09 2.44 1.73
C PHE A 98 23.41 2.89 1.09
N ALA A 99 23.71 4.19 1.04
CA ALA A 99 24.98 4.68 0.50
C ALA A 99 26.20 4.11 1.25
N TYR A 100 26.15 4.12 2.59
CA TYR A 100 27.21 3.58 3.44
C TYR A 100 27.36 2.06 3.32
N ARG A 101 26.26 1.32 3.20
CA ARG A 101 26.31 -0.14 3.05
C ARG A 101 26.76 -0.54 1.67
N THR A 102 26.15 0.00 0.62
CA THR A 102 26.44 -0.35 -0.78
C THR A 102 27.93 -0.18 -1.12
N THR A 103 28.55 0.90 -0.65
CA THR A 103 30.00 1.15 -0.87
C THR A 103 30.94 0.22 -0.10
N ARG A 104 30.43 -0.54 0.88
CA ARG A 104 31.22 -1.42 1.77
C ARG A 104 30.83 -2.89 1.65
N ILE A 105 29.96 -3.25 0.69
CA ILE A 105 29.63 -4.63 0.39
C ILE A 105 30.87 -5.31 -0.20
N LYS A 106 31.25 -6.44 0.38
CA LYS A 106 32.31 -7.28 -0.18
C LYS A 106 31.76 -8.19 -1.29
N SER A 107 32.55 -8.46 -2.31
CA SER A 107 32.14 -9.30 -3.45
C SER A 107 31.69 -10.70 -3.02
N GLU A 108 32.28 -11.25 -1.96
CA GLU A 108 31.92 -12.56 -1.41
C GLU A 108 30.52 -12.56 -0.76
N ALA A 109 30.02 -11.40 -0.30
CA ALA A 109 28.68 -11.28 0.26
C ALA A 109 27.59 -11.20 -0.82
N LEU A 110 27.95 -10.92 -2.07
CA LEU A 110 27.00 -10.84 -3.18
C LEU A 110 26.52 -12.22 -3.62
N ASN A 111 27.30 -13.30 -3.47
CA ASN A 111 26.88 -14.69 -3.72
C ASN A 111 25.99 -14.87 -4.98
N GLY A 112 26.40 -14.28 -6.11
CA GLY A 112 25.66 -14.36 -7.37
C GLY A 112 24.43 -13.46 -7.48
N LYS A 113 24.18 -12.56 -6.52
CA LYS A 113 23.15 -11.52 -6.59
C LYS A 113 23.67 -10.26 -7.25
N TYR A 114 22.82 -9.65 -8.06
CA TYR A 114 23.14 -8.44 -8.79
C TYR A 114 22.99 -7.21 -7.89
N LEU A 115 24.04 -6.38 -7.78
CA LEU A 115 24.07 -5.25 -6.84
C LEU A 115 22.99 -4.19 -7.13
N PRO A 116 22.70 -3.81 -8.40
CA PRO A 116 21.59 -2.90 -8.71
C PRO A 116 20.22 -3.38 -8.20
N GLU A 117 19.94 -4.69 -8.25
CA GLU A 117 18.71 -5.26 -7.70
C GLU A 117 18.60 -5.03 -6.18
N LEU A 118 19.72 -5.13 -5.45
CA LEU A 118 19.76 -4.82 -4.03
C LEU A 118 19.54 -3.33 -3.77
N VAL A 119 20.02 -2.45 -4.64
CA VAL A 119 19.82 -1.00 -4.54
C VAL A 119 18.36 -0.63 -4.80
N ASN A 120 17.64 -1.35 -5.66
CA ASN A 120 16.20 -1.15 -5.86
C ASN A 120 15.38 -1.35 -4.59
N ARG A 121 15.89 -2.08 -3.59
CA ARG A 121 15.28 -2.16 -2.26
C ARG A 121 15.25 -0.83 -1.52
N PHE A 122 16.00 0.18 -1.96
CA PHE A 122 15.82 1.54 -1.47
C PHE A 122 14.38 2.05 -1.69
N PHE A 123 13.73 1.66 -2.80
CA PHE A 123 12.33 2.03 -3.06
C PHE A 123 11.35 1.46 -2.02
N ASP A 124 11.70 0.37 -1.32
CA ASP A 124 10.89 -0.13 -0.20
C ASP A 124 10.81 0.91 0.94
N THR A 125 11.80 1.81 1.06
CA THR A 125 11.75 2.94 2.01
C THR A 125 10.53 3.82 1.75
N LEU A 126 10.19 4.09 0.49
CA LEU A 126 9.03 4.90 0.12
C LEU A 126 7.72 4.20 0.52
N THR A 127 7.66 2.88 0.35
CA THR A 127 6.53 2.06 0.78
C THR A 127 6.39 2.08 2.31
N VAL A 128 7.50 1.93 3.03
CA VAL A 128 7.52 1.99 4.49
C VAL A 128 7.10 3.38 4.99
N GLN A 129 7.55 4.47 4.36
CA GLN A 129 7.12 5.83 4.70
C GLN A 129 5.61 6.02 4.57
N LYS A 130 5.02 5.57 3.46
CA LYS A 130 3.56 5.65 3.25
C LYS A 130 2.81 4.79 4.27
N GLY A 131 3.28 3.57 4.49
CA GLY A 131 2.71 2.67 5.49
C GLY A 131 2.81 3.23 6.90
N LEU A 132 3.92 3.87 7.24
CA LEU A 132 4.16 4.51 8.53
C LEU A 132 3.20 5.67 8.76
N SER A 133 3.05 6.59 7.81
CA SER A 133 2.08 7.69 7.99
C SER A 133 0.66 7.20 8.14
N LYS A 134 0.25 6.18 7.37
CA LYS A 134 -1.05 5.53 7.53
C LYS A 134 -1.21 4.90 8.92
N LEU A 135 -0.16 4.25 9.43
CA LEU A 135 -0.15 3.65 10.77
C LEU A 135 -0.17 4.71 11.89
N LEU A 136 0.45 5.87 11.68
CA LEU A 136 0.53 6.94 12.69
C LEU A 136 -0.72 7.82 12.72
N LEU A 137 -1.38 8.01 11.58
CA LEU A 137 -2.49 8.94 11.43
C LEU A 137 -3.84 8.21 11.34
N ASP A 138 -4.03 7.39 10.30
CA ASP A 138 -5.34 6.78 10.01
C ASP A 138 -5.72 5.74 11.05
N VAL A 139 -4.77 4.88 11.46
CA VAL A 139 -5.07 3.77 12.39
C VAL A 139 -5.52 4.28 13.77
N PRO A 140 -4.81 5.21 14.44
CA PRO A 140 -5.28 5.74 15.72
C PRO A 140 -6.59 6.49 15.61
N LEU A 141 -6.77 7.29 14.54
CA LEU A 141 -8.01 8.02 14.31
C LEU A 141 -9.20 7.06 14.14
N ALA A 142 -9.06 6.04 13.29
CA ALA A 142 -10.10 5.05 13.05
C ALA A 142 -10.39 4.22 14.30
N LEU A 143 -9.37 3.78 15.05
CA LEU A 143 -9.56 3.04 16.29
C LEU A 143 -10.30 3.86 17.34
N LEU A 144 -9.86 5.11 17.55
CA LEU A 144 -10.49 6.02 18.48
C LEU A 144 -11.94 6.30 18.07
N GLN A 145 -12.19 6.55 16.79
CA GLN A 145 -13.53 6.78 16.27
C GLN A 145 -14.42 5.55 16.44
N ILE A 146 -13.95 4.33 16.13
CA ILE A 146 -14.70 3.09 16.35
C ILE A 146 -15.07 2.94 17.83
N VAL A 147 -14.10 3.09 18.74
CA VAL A 147 -14.34 2.96 20.19
C VAL A 147 -15.35 4.00 20.66
N LEU A 148 -15.16 5.26 20.30
CA LEU A 148 -16.03 6.34 20.73
C LEU A 148 -17.44 6.23 20.12
N CYS A 149 -17.57 5.86 18.84
CA CYS A 149 -18.86 5.61 18.20
C CYS A 149 -19.59 4.43 18.86
N LEU A 150 -18.89 3.35 19.19
CA LEU A 150 -19.50 2.22 19.91
C LEU A 150 -19.98 2.62 21.31
N ILE A 151 -19.22 3.45 22.03
CA ILE A 151 -19.65 4.00 23.33
C ILE A 151 -20.89 4.85 23.17
N LEU A 152 -20.91 5.82 22.24
CA LEU A 152 -22.07 6.67 21.99
C LEU A 152 -23.31 5.85 21.60
N LEU A 153 -23.14 4.83 20.76
CA LEU A 153 -24.21 3.96 20.34
C LEU A 153 -24.77 3.14 21.52
N ALA A 154 -23.89 2.63 22.38
CA ALA A 154 -24.26 1.90 23.59
C ALA A 154 -25.06 2.76 24.60
N LEU A 155 -24.77 4.06 24.68
CA LEU A 155 -25.49 5.00 25.55
C LEU A 155 -26.92 5.29 25.08
N TYR A 156 -27.24 5.06 23.80
CA TYR A 156 -28.56 5.40 23.27
C TYR A 156 -29.63 4.37 23.64
N HIS A 157 -29.33 3.07 23.53
CA HIS A 157 -30.26 2.00 23.91
C HIS A 157 -29.50 0.68 24.15
N PRO A 158 -29.85 -0.14 25.16
CA PRO A 158 -29.17 -1.41 25.45
C PRO A 158 -29.10 -2.39 24.27
N PHE A 159 -30.10 -2.38 23.39
CA PHE A 159 -30.11 -3.17 22.14
C PHE A 159 -28.86 -2.93 21.28
N PHE A 160 -28.37 -1.69 21.25
CA PHE A 160 -27.21 -1.34 20.42
C PHE A 160 -25.88 -1.89 20.96
N ILE A 161 -25.82 -2.27 22.24
CA ILE A 161 -24.64 -2.95 22.78
C ILE A 161 -24.47 -4.32 22.10
N ALA A 162 -25.57 -5.07 21.96
CA ALA A 162 -25.56 -6.35 21.26
C ALA A 162 -25.15 -6.18 19.78
N PHE A 163 -25.67 -5.14 19.12
CA PHE A 163 -25.28 -4.80 17.75
C PHE A 163 -23.80 -4.41 17.62
N GLY A 164 -23.26 -3.64 18.57
CA GLY A 164 -21.84 -3.27 18.61
C GLY A 164 -20.92 -4.49 18.75
N ILE A 165 -21.28 -5.44 19.62
CA ILE A 165 -20.55 -6.71 19.78
C ILE A 165 -20.61 -7.53 18.48
N LEU A 166 -21.78 -7.60 17.83
CA LEU A 166 -21.94 -8.28 16.54
C LEU A 166 -21.02 -7.67 15.46
N LEU A 167 -20.93 -6.35 15.37
CA LEU A 167 -20.04 -5.66 14.44
C LEU A 167 -18.55 -5.98 14.69
N LEU A 168 -18.12 -5.98 15.96
CA LEU A 168 -16.73 -6.35 16.31
C LEU A 168 -16.44 -7.81 15.96
N LEU A 169 -17.40 -8.72 16.19
CA LEU A 169 -17.28 -10.12 15.82
C LEU A 169 -17.14 -10.29 14.29
N LEU A 170 -17.98 -9.61 13.52
CA LEU A 170 -17.92 -9.63 12.06
C LEU A 170 -16.55 -9.11 11.57
N LEU A 171 -16.09 -7.99 12.12
CA LEU A 171 -14.78 -7.42 11.80
C LEU A 171 -13.65 -8.42 12.09
N TYR A 172 -13.69 -9.08 13.25
CA TYR A 172 -12.73 -10.12 13.62
C TYR A 172 -12.72 -11.29 12.63
N ILE A 173 -13.90 -11.78 12.22
CA ILE A 173 -14.03 -12.87 11.24
C ILE A 173 -13.42 -12.45 9.91
N ILE A 174 -13.73 -11.25 9.41
CA ILE A 174 -13.18 -10.72 8.16
C ILE A 174 -11.64 -10.67 8.22
N PHE A 175 -11.07 -10.10 9.29
CA PHE A 175 -9.61 -10.05 9.44
C PHE A 175 -8.98 -11.44 9.53
N ARG A 176 -9.61 -12.37 10.25
CA ARG A 176 -9.09 -13.74 10.44
C ARG A 176 -9.10 -14.55 9.16
N LEU A 177 -10.14 -14.41 8.33
CA LEU A 177 -10.26 -15.12 7.05
C LEU A 177 -9.36 -14.50 5.98
N THR A 178 -9.39 -13.18 5.82
CA THR A 178 -8.72 -12.51 4.68
C THR A 178 -7.26 -12.16 4.96
N GLY A 179 -6.87 -11.94 6.22
CA GLY A 179 -5.57 -11.34 6.56
C GLY A 179 -4.35 -12.19 6.16
N LYS A 180 -4.36 -13.49 6.42
CA LYS A 180 -3.22 -14.38 6.09
C LYS A 180 -3.04 -14.54 4.59
N GLN A 181 -4.13 -14.80 3.87
CA GLN A 181 -4.10 -14.98 2.43
C GLN A 181 -3.72 -13.69 1.72
N GLY A 182 -4.31 -12.55 2.12
CA GLY A 182 -3.97 -11.24 1.57
C GLY A 182 -2.49 -10.92 1.71
N MET A 183 -1.89 -11.18 2.87
CA MET A 183 -0.47 -10.90 3.09
C MET A 183 0.45 -11.80 2.26
N ALA A 184 0.14 -13.10 2.12
CA ALA A 184 0.92 -14.01 1.29
C ALA A 184 0.88 -13.61 -0.20
N THR A 185 -0.30 -13.23 -0.69
CA THR A 185 -0.46 -12.81 -2.08
C THR A 185 0.19 -11.46 -2.34
N SER A 186 0.09 -10.49 -1.43
CA SER A 186 0.77 -9.19 -1.55
C SER A 186 2.30 -9.32 -1.55
N LEU A 187 2.87 -10.29 -0.83
CA LEU A 187 4.30 -10.59 -0.90
C LEU A 187 4.69 -11.11 -2.29
N THR A 188 3.90 -12.00 -2.85
CA THR A 188 4.13 -12.56 -4.19
C THR A 188 4.00 -11.48 -5.27
N GLU A 189 2.97 -10.65 -5.19
CA GLU A 189 2.78 -9.47 -6.05
C GLU A 189 4.00 -8.53 -5.99
N SER A 190 4.49 -8.25 -4.77
CA SER A 190 5.67 -7.41 -4.59
C SER A 190 6.92 -8.02 -5.22
N ASN A 191 7.13 -9.34 -5.12
CA ASN A 191 8.27 -10.01 -5.73
C ASN A 191 8.28 -9.86 -7.27
N TYR A 192 7.13 -10.01 -7.92
CA TYR A 192 7.03 -9.80 -9.37
C TYR A 192 7.32 -8.35 -9.78
N LYS A 193 6.93 -7.34 -8.98
CA LYS A 193 7.30 -5.93 -9.26
C LYS A 193 8.82 -5.73 -9.33
N PHE A 194 9.55 -6.33 -8.39
CA PHE A 194 11.01 -6.27 -8.39
C PHE A 194 11.62 -7.06 -9.54
N ALA A 195 11.07 -8.23 -9.86
CA ALA A 195 11.53 -9.04 -10.99
C ALA A 195 11.36 -8.31 -12.34
N VAL A 196 10.23 -7.63 -12.54
CA VAL A 196 10.00 -6.79 -13.72
C VAL A 196 11.00 -5.64 -13.77
N ALA A 197 11.20 -4.91 -12.67
CA ALA A 197 12.16 -3.81 -12.62
C ALA A 197 13.59 -4.29 -12.95
N HIS A 198 14.03 -5.39 -12.34
CA HIS A 198 15.32 -6.01 -12.61
C HIS A 198 15.46 -6.42 -14.09
N TRP A 199 14.41 -7.00 -14.66
CA TRP A 199 14.41 -7.37 -16.08
C TRP A 199 14.57 -6.16 -17.01
N LEU A 200 13.86 -5.06 -16.72
CA LEU A 200 13.97 -3.82 -17.48
C LEU A 200 15.36 -3.18 -17.34
N GLU A 201 15.97 -3.26 -16.17
CA GLU A 201 17.36 -2.82 -15.97
C GLU A 201 18.35 -3.63 -16.82
N GLU A 202 18.15 -4.94 -16.88
CA GLU A 202 19.00 -5.84 -17.65
C GLU A 202 18.86 -5.57 -19.16
N LEU A 203 17.63 -5.34 -19.65
CA LEU A 203 17.37 -4.88 -21.01
C LEU A 203 18.05 -3.54 -21.30
N GLY A 204 17.96 -2.57 -20.38
CA GLY A 204 18.64 -1.29 -20.51
C GLY A 204 20.16 -1.43 -20.57
N ARG A 205 20.74 -2.30 -19.74
CA ARG A 205 22.18 -2.58 -19.69
C ARG A 205 22.69 -3.28 -20.94
N SER A 206 21.88 -4.15 -21.53
CA SER A 206 22.23 -4.97 -22.70
C SER A 206 21.57 -4.47 -23.99
N ALA A 207 21.09 -3.22 -24.01
CA ALA A 207 20.32 -2.66 -25.12
C ALA A 207 21.05 -2.71 -26.47
N SER A 208 22.37 -2.56 -26.49
CA SER A 208 23.18 -2.69 -27.71
C SER A 208 23.18 -4.12 -28.25
N THR A 209 23.28 -5.12 -27.37
CA THR A 209 23.24 -6.55 -27.72
C THR A 209 21.89 -6.95 -28.28
N PHE A 210 20.78 -6.54 -27.65
CA PHE A 210 19.43 -6.82 -28.17
C PHE A 210 19.19 -6.16 -29.53
N LYS A 211 19.66 -4.92 -29.73
CA LYS A 211 19.58 -4.23 -31.04
C LYS A 211 20.40 -4.91 -32.14
N LEU A 212 21.53 -5.53 -31.79
CA LEU A 212 22.41 -6.23 -32.73
C LEU A 212 21.86 -7.59 -33.14
N ILE A 213 21.22 -8.31 -32.22
CA ILE A 213 20.65 -9.64 -32.47
C ILE A 213 19.27 -9.54 -33.15
N GLY A 214 18.55 -8.43 -32.95
CA GLY A 214 17.20 -8.25 -33.48
C GLY A 214 16.12 -9.05 -32.72
N ASP A 215 16.46 -9.51 -31.51
CA ASP A 215 15.61 -10.39 -30.69
C ASP A 215 14.64 -9.60 -29.80
N GLU A 216 13.88 -8.68 -30.42
CA GLU A 216 12.76 -8.00 -29.76
C GLU A 216 11.68 -8.97 -29.24
N PRO A 217 11.33 -10.07 -29.96
CA PRO A 217 10.31 -11.00 -29.49
C PRO A 217 10.66 -11.66 -28.15
N ALA A 218 11.89 -12.17 -27.97
CA ALA A 218 12.27 -12.79 -26.70
C ALA A 218 12.26 -11.79 -25.52
N ALA A 219 12.58 -10.53 -25.79
CA ALA A 219 12.53 -9.48 -24.78
C ALA A 219 11.10 -9.20 -24.31
N LEU A 220 10.16 -9.19 -25.25
CA LEU A 220 8.74 -8.99 -25.01
C LEU A 220 8.10 -10.21 -24.34
N ASP A 221 8.39 -11.44 -24.79
CA ASP A 221 7.86 -12.68 -24.21
C ASP A 221 8.22 -12.82 -22.73
N ARG A 222 9.47 -12.49 -22.36
CA ARG A 222 9.89 -12.52 -20.96
C ARG A 222 9.24 -11.41 -20.13
N THR A 223 9.02 -10.25 -20.73
CA THR A 223 8.29 -9.16 -20.07
C THR A 223 6.84 -9.58 -19.81
N ASP A 224 6.20 -10.19 -20.80
CA ASP A 224 4.82 -10.68 -20.72
C ASP A 224 4.69 -11.73 -19.62
N ALA A 225 5.57 -12.73 -19.57
CA ALA A 225 5.56 -13.76 -18.53
C ALA A 225 5.68 -13.18 -17.09
N LEU A 226 6.54 -12.17 -16.89
CA LEU A 226 6.71 -11.52 -15.59
C LEU A 226 5.49 -10.66 -15.21
N VAL A 227 4.91 -9.97 -16.19
CA VAL A 227 3.71 -9.14 -16.00
C VAL A 227 2.47 -10.00 -15.76
N ASP A 228 2.32 -11.12 -16.45
CA ASP A 228 1.24 -12.07 -16.22
C ASP A 228 1.33 -12.67 -14.80
N GLY A 229 2.54 -13.05 -14.36
CA GLY A 229 2.78 -13.47 -12.97
C GLY A 229 2.35 -12.41 -11.94
N TYR A 230 2.65 -11.13 -12.21
CA TYR A 230 2.17 -10.01 -11.39
C TYR A 230 0.64 -9.86 -11.40
N ILE A 231 0.00 -9.90 -12.58
CA ILE A 231 -1.45 -9.75 -12.73
C ILE A 231 -2.17 -10.90 -12.04
N THR A 232 -1.70 -12.13 -12.20
CA THR A 232 -2.25 -13.33 -11.56
C THR A 232 -2.13 -13.25 -10.05
N ALA A 233 -0.96 -12.87 -9.52
CA ALA A 233 -0.80 -12.62 -8.09
C ALA A 233 -1.78 -11.54 -7.61
N ARG A 234 -1.94 -10.43 -8.33
CA ARG A 234 -2.85 -9.35 -7.96
C ARG A 234 -4.33 -9.74 -8.00
N LYS A 235 -4.74 -10.57 -8.96
CA LYS A 235 -6.11 -11.10 -9.08
C LYS A 235 -6.46 -11.99 -7.89
N VAL A 236 -5.55 -12.87 -7.48
CA VAL A 236 -5.74 -13.76 -6.31
C VAL A 236 -5.86 -12.98 -5.00
N ALA A 237 -5.33 -11.75 -4.93
CA ALA A 237 -5.45 -10.89 -3.75
C ALA A 237 -6.87 -10.32 -3.56
N LEU A 238 -7.69 -10.31 -4.62
CA LEU A 238 -9.09 -9.89 -4.58
C LEU A 238 -9.99 -11.13 -4.65
N PRO A 239 -10.90 -11.36 -3.68
CA PRO A 239 -11.93 -12.37 -3.84
C PRO A 239 -12.98 -11.85 -4.83
N HIS A 240 -12.74 -12.00 -6.13
CA HIS A 240 -13.72 -11.71 -7.18
C HIS A 240 -14.07 -12.96 -8.01
N PRO A 241 -15.35 -13.13 -8.39
CA PRO A 241 -15.79 -14.13 -9.33
C PRO A 241 -15.63 -13.55 -10.75
N SER A 242 -14.48 -13.72 -11.38
CA SER A 242 -14.35 -13.43 -12.80
C SER A 242 -13.42 -14.44 -13.45
N GLY A 243 -13.96 -15.07 -14.51
CA GLY A 243 -13.41 -16.23 -15.21
C GLY A 243 -12.04 -16.01 -15.84
N PRO A 244 -11.45 -17.09 -16.39
CA PRO A 244 -10.08 -17.08 -16.87
C PRO A 244 -9.92 -16.06 -18.00
N VAL A 245 -8.88 -15.23 -17.90
CA VAL A 245 -8.40 -14.43 -19.02
C VAL A 245 -7.55 -15.38 -19.87
N HIS A 246 -8.12 -15.89 -20.96
CA HIS A 246 -7.37 -16.60 -22.00
C HIS A 246 -6.43 -15.60 -22.69
N GLY A 247 -5.13 -15.79 -22.50
CA GLY A 247 -4.14 -15.37 -23.47
C GLY A 247 -3.94 -16.53 -24.44
N ASP A 248 -4.69 -16.53 -25.54
CA ASP A 248 -4.46 -17.50 -26.62
C ASP A 248 -3.18 -17.10 -27.36
N GLY A 249 -2.11 -17.83 -27.08
CA GLY A 249 -0.90 -17.85 -27.89
C GLY A 249 -1.16 -18.63 -29.18
N HIS A 250 -1.10 -17.94 -30.32
CA HIS A 250 -0.90 -18.59 -31.62
C HIS A 250 0.52 -18.28 -32.10
N VAL A 251 1.44 -19.16 -31.75
CA VAL A 251 2.68 -19.40 -32.50
C VAL A 251 2.60 -20.82 -33.04
N GLN A 252 2.11 -20.96 -34.27
CA GLN A 252 2.25 -22.19 -35.05
C GLN A 252 3.42 -21.96 -36.00
N GLY A 253 4.60 -22.44 -35.60
CA GLY A 253 5.71 -22.65 -36.53
C GLY A 253 5.53 -24.01 -37.20
N ASP A 254 5.56 -24.05 -38.52
CA ASP A 254 5.88 -25.25 -39.28
C ASP A 254 6.97 -24.91 -40.28
N HIS A 255 8.21 -25.29 -39.92
CA HIS A 255 9.30 -25.47 -40.86
C HIS A 255 9.36 -26.97 -41.20
N HIS A 256 9.19 -27.30 -42.47
CA HIS A 256 9.75 -28.53 -43.05
C HIS A 256 10.58 -28.15 -44.29
N PRO A 257 11.85 -28.60 -44.42
CA PRO A 257 12.71 -28.32 -45.56
C PRO A 257 12.76 -29.52 -46.53
N GLU A 258 12.76 -29.28 -47.85
CA GLU A 258 13.33 -30.22 -48.84
C GLU A 258 13.46 -29.58 -50.26
N PRO A 259 14.22 -30.16 -51.21
CA PRO A 259 15.55 -29.64 -51.56
C PRO A 259 15.70 -29.23 -53.04
N ALA A 260 16.86 -28.64 -53.35
CA ALA A 260 17.29 -28.32 -54.69
C ALA A 260 17.44 -29.56 -55.60
N ARG A 261 16.97 -29.46 -56.85
CA ARG A 261 17.48 -30.25 -57.98
C ARG A 261 17.74 -29.37 -59.20
N ALA A 262 18.91 -29.60 -59.77
CA ALA A 262 19.49 -28.97 -60.95
C ALA A 262 18.75 -29.36 -62.25
N GLY A 263 18.96 -28.55 -63.29
CA GLY A 263 18.15 -28.51 -64.50
C GLY A 263 18.45 -29.56 -65.57
N ARG A 264 17.81 -29.38 -66.75
CA ARG A 264 18.34 -29.54 -68.11
C ARG A 264 17.25 -29.34 -69.19
N HIS A 265 17.61 -28.52 -70.19
CA HIS A 265 17.37 -28.61 -71.64
C HIS A 265 15.96 -28.76 -72.27
N ALA A 266 15.64 -27.72 -73.07
CA ALA A 266 15.39 -27.71 -74.53
C ALA A 266 14.23 -28.51 -75.16
N GLY A 267 13.47 -27.82 -76.04
CA GLY A 267 12.71 -28.43 -77.13
C GLY A 267 11.49 -27.63 -77.59
N ASP A 268 11.68 -26.81 -78.62
CA ASP A 268 10.68 -26.32 -79.61
C ASP A 268 9.97 -27.51 -80.31
N PRO A 269 8.82 -27.35 -81.00
CA PRO A 269 8.55 -26.31 -82.01
C PRO A 269 7.21 -25.55 -81.93
#